data_AF-A0A2W5P6C4-F1
#
_entry.id   AF-A0A2W5P6C4-F1
#
_cell.length_a   1.000
_cell.length_b   1.000
_cell.length_c   1.000
_cell.angle_alpha   90.00
_cell.angle_beta   90.00
_cell.angle_gamma   90.00
#
_symmetry.space_group_name_H-M   'P 1'
#
loop_
_entity.id
_entity.type
_entity.pdbx_description
1 polymer ?
#
loop_
_entity_poly.entity_id
_entity_poly.type
_entity_poly.pdbx_seq_one_letter_code
_entity_poly.pdbx_strand_id
1 'polypeptide(L)'
;MPDPIDALCKAAMAMDAGPPGERALIGRAVADLLAVAVAGFRSPVLTSALAALSQDGGGYPVWNGAPAATLEDAATLNAAAAHALDFDDLDLASSAHLHAVVIAALCSAPRWPDEDDLLASVRAAIMAAQVIAARLGRGHYGRGWHATATIGTLAATVAVARAWRLPARTTANALALAAAQAGGLRLNFGTGAKALQAGFAAGAALRSVRLAAAGVTGGAVFAPGGFFALYGDPGASSQASGQGIADTRPKLFPCCFATHRLVVAGLNAREHLGDPLAHPAASIIARLPAATLAILRDGQARDAVQAAFSPAYCLSAALRDGPPSLGHFVDPLDDPLVARAARIEVLADDGGGSPGYDMRDGYAELIIVRPGTAPVTFRATRLPGDDDAVPVDDLLRRKIADCLAWNPPAARRLANRVRSLPSLARWWPPSADDGPVSG
;
A
#
# COMPACT_ATOMS: atom_id res chain seq x y z
N MET A 1 -28.19 23.02 -0.51
CA MET A 1 -27.00 22.46 -1.20
C MET A 1 -27.19 20.96 -1.34
N PRO A 2 -26.77 20.31 -2.44
CA PRO A 2 -26.82 18.85 -2.55
C PRO A 2 -26.02 18.21 -1.41
N ASP A 3 -26.46 17.05 -0.93
CA ASP A 3 -25.75 16.28 0.10
C ASP A 3 -24.32 15.98 -0.41
N PRO A 4 -23.26 16.28 0.35
CA PRO A 4 -21.90 15.96 -0.05
C PRO A 4 -21.68 14.49 -0.43
N ILE A 5 -22.46 13.53 0.10
CA ILE A 5 -22.39 12.13 -0.32
C ILE A 5 -23.03 11.89 -1.69
N ASP A 6 -24.13 12.56 -2.01
CA ASP A 6 -24.82 12.41 -3.29
C ASP A 6 -23.97 12.90 -4.44
N ALA A 7 -23.28 14.03 -4.25
CA ALA A 7 -22.36 14.58 -5.24
C ALA A 7 -21.19 13.61 -5.52
N LEU A 8 -20.58 13.07 -4.46
CA LEU A 8 -19.51 12.08 -4.56
C LEU A 8 -19.98 10.80 -5.27
N CYS A 9 -21.15 10.26 -4.88
CA CYS A 9 -21.71 9.05 -5.50
C CYS A 9 -22.04 9.28 -6.98
N LYS A 10 -22.67 10.41 -7.34
CA LYS A 10 -22.97 10.73 -8.74
C LYS A 10 -21.70 10.85 -9.58
N ALA A 11 -20.68 11.55 -9.09
CA ALA A 11 -19.40 11.69 -9.78
C ALA A 11 -18.72 10.33 -9.96
N ALA A 12 -18.70 9.49 -8.93
CA ALA A 12 -18.12 8.15 -8.99
C ALA A 12 -18.84 7.24 -10.00
N MET A 13 -20.18 7.24 -10.03
CA MET A 13 -20.94 6.37 -10.95
C MET A 13 -20.82 6.83 -12.41
N ALA A 14 -20.49 8.10 -12.66
CA ALA A 14 -20.27 8.64 -14.00
C ALA A 14 -18.81 8.56 -14.48
N MET A 15 -17.87 8.12 -13.64
CA MET A 15 -16.42 8.13 -13.92
C MET A 15 -16.06 7.23 -15.11
N ASP A 16 -15.40 7.70 -16.16
CA ASP A 16 -14.91 6.83 -17.24
C ASP A 16 -13.54 6.20 -16.94
N ALA A 17 -12.96 5.46 -17.88
CA ALA A 17 -11.63 4.87 -17.74
C ALA A 17 -10.49 5.90 -17.78
N GLY A 18 -10.79 7.16 -18.15
CA GLY A 18 -9.82 8.24 -18.23
C GLY A 18 -8.98 8.27 -19.51
N PRO A 19 -8.15 9.31 -19.66
CA PRO A 19 -7.25 9.46 -20.79
C PRO A 19 -6.14 8.39 -20.80
N PRO A 20 -5.47 8.15 -21.94
CA PRO A 20 -4.45 7.09 -22.07
C PRO A 20 -3.33 7.12 -21.02
N GLY A 21 -2.91 8.32 -20.58
CA GLY A 21 -1.90 8.47 -19.54
C GLY A 21 -2.34 7.92 -18.18
N GLU A 22 -3.57 8.23 -17.75
CA GLU A 22 -4.13 7.68 -16.51
C GLU A 22 -4.37 6.18 -16.61
N ARG A 23 -4.88 5.69 -17.75
CA ARG A 23 -5.07 4.25 -18.01
C ARG A 23 -3.74 3.49 -17.85
N ALA A 24 -2.65 4.02 -18.38
CA ALA A 24 -1.32 3.41 -18.27
C ALA A 24 -0.79 3.39 -16.82
N LEU A 25 -0.97 4.48 -16.07
CA LEU A 25 -0.55 4.56 -14.66
C LEU A 25 -1.33 3.61 -13.77
N ILE A 26 -2.66 3.53 -13.95
CA ILE A 26 -3.50 2.59 -13.21
C ILE A 26 -3.17 1.16 -13.59
N GLY A 27 -3.05 0.84 -14.89
CA GLY A 27 -2.69 -0.50 -15.34
C GLY A 27 -1.34 -0.97 -14.75
N ARG A 28 -0.37 -0.07 -14.65
CA ARG A 28 0.90 -0.32 -13.94
C ARG A 28 0.68 -0.60 -12.46
N ALA A 29 -0.08 0.24 -11.75
CA ALA A 29 -0.33 0.09 -10.32
C ALA A 29 -1.04 -1.24 -9.99
N VAL A 30 -2.02 -1.63 -10.82
CA VAL A 30 -2.72 -2.91 -10.65
C VAL A 30 -1.79 -4.10 -10.90
N ALA A 31 -0.96 -4.06 -11.95
CA ALA A 31 -0.01 -5.12 -12.24
C ALA A 31 1.06 -5.26 -11.13
N ASP A 32 1.59 -4.14 -10.64
CA ASP A 32 2.53 -4.09 -9.51
C ASP A 32 1.92 -4.71 -8.26
N LEU A 33 0.71 -4.29 -7.89
CA LEU A 33 0.01 -4.81 -6.71
C LEU A 33 -0.23 -6.32 -6.79
N LEU A 34 -0.71 -6.82 -7.93
CA LEU A 34 -0.97 -8.25 -8.11
C LEU A 34 0.31 -9.08 -8.01
N ALA A 35 1.43 -8.56 -8.53
CA ALA A 35 2.72 -9.21 -8.37
C ALA A 35 3.16 -9.21 -6.90
N VAL A 36 3.03 -8.09 -6.19
CA VAL A 36 3.31 -8.02 -4.73
C VAL A 36 2.44 -9.01 -3.95
N ALA A 37 1.15 -9.12 -4.28
CA ALA A 37 0.25 -10.07 -3.64
C ALA A 37 0.68 -11.52 -3.85
N VAL A 38 1.12 -11.88 -5.06
CA VAL A 38 1.70 -13.21 -5.37
C VAL A 38 2.84 -13.55 -4.39
N ALA A 39 3.78 -12.62 -4.20
CA ALA A 39 4.85 -12.80 -3.22
C ALA A 39 4.33 -12.83 -1.78
N GLY A 40 3.38 -11.96 -1.43
CA GLY A 40 2.83 -11.81 -0.08
C GLY A 40 2.06 -13.01 0.45
N PHE A 41 1.56 -13.90 -0.41
CA PHE A 41 1.01 -15.19 0.01
C PHE A 41 2.02 -16.12 0.69
N ARG A 42 3.33 -15.84 0.57
CA ARG A 42 4.38 -16.58 1.28
C ARG A 42 4.69 -16.01 2.67
N SER A 43 4.00 -14.96 3.10
CA SER A 43 4.22 -14.38 4.42
C SER A 43 3.64 -15.23 5.56
N PRO A 44 4.21 -15.17 6.78
CA PRO A 44 3.68 -15.88 7.94
C PRO A 44 2.23 -15.53 8.26
N VAL A 45 1.85 -14.25 8.15
CA VAL A 45 0.48 -13.79 8.41
C VAL A 45 -0.53 -14.46 7.48
N LEU A 46 -0.18 -14.69 6.20
CA LEU A 46 -1.08 -15.35 5.25
C LEU A 46 -1.21 -16.84 5.53
N THR A 47 -0.17 -17.49 6.06
CA THR A 47 -0.27 -18.89 6.50
C THR A 47 -1.35 -19.04 7.57
N SER A 48 -1.30 -18.20 8.61
CA SER A 48 -2.29 -18.21 9.70
C SER A 48 -3.68 -17.78 9.23
N ALA A 49 -3.76 -16.74 8.38
CA ALA A 49 -5.03 -16.23 7.89
C ALA A 49 -5.75 -17.24 6.97
N LEU A 50 -5.02 -17.91 6.07
CA LEU A 50 -5.56 -18.98 5.23
C LEU A 50 -6.07 -20.13 6.10
N ALA A 51 -5.28 -20.57 7.10
CA ALA A 51 -5.70 -21.61 8.01
C ALA A 51 -7.01 -21.26 8.76
N ALA A 52 -7.25 -19.98 9.07
CA ALA A 52 -8.45 -19.54 9.77
C ALA A 52 -9.66 -19.33 8.86
N LEU A 53 -9.46 -18.83 7.64
CA LEU A 53 -10.54 -18.37 6.74
C LEU A 53 -10.90 -19.36 5.62
N SER A 54 -10.23 -20.52 5.58
CA SER A 54 -10.46 -21.58 4.58
C SER A 54 -11.22 -22.81 5.09
N GLN A 55 -11.58 -22.90 6.38
CA GLN A 55 -12.01 -24.16 7.03
C GLN A 55 -13.41 -24.68 6.64
N ASP A 56 -14.33 -23.81 6.19
CA ASP A 56 -15.76 -24.16 6.11
C ASP A 56 -16.28 -24.48 4.69
N GLY A 57 -15.44 -25.02 3.80
CA GLY A 57 -15.90 -25.57 2.52
C GLY A 57 -16.42 -24.55 1.49
N GLY A 58 -16.00 -23.28 1.60
CA GLY A 58 -16.36 -22.25 0.62
C GLY A 58 -15.71 -22.43 -0.75
N GLY A 59 -16.41 -21.97 -1.79
CA GLY A 59 -16.01 -22.10 -3.20
C GLY A 59 -15.38 -20.85 -3.82
N TYR A 60 -14.90 -19.90 -3.01
CA TYR A 60 -14.32 -18.65 -3.51
C TYR A 60 -12.79 -18.74 -3.59
N PRO A 61 -12.18 -18.88 -4.77
CA PRO A 61 -10.73 -18.98 -4.89
C PRO A 61 -10.06 -17.62 -4.64
N VAL A 62 -9.05 -17.60 -3.78
CA VAL A 62 -8.15 -16.46 -3.64
C VAL A 62 -7.05 -16.51 -4.71
N TRP A 63 -6.26 -15.46 -4.87
CA TRP A 63 -5.32 -15.33 -5.99
C TRP A 63 -4.21 -16.39 -6.01
N ASN A 64 -3.84 -17.00 -4.87
CA ASN A 64 -2.92 -18.14 -4.84
C ASN A 64 -3.59 -19.50 -5.15
N GLY A 65 -4.91 -19.53 -5.30
CA GLY A 65 -5.72 -20.71 -5.58
C GLY A 65 -6.27 -21.45 -4.35
N ALA A 66 -5.95 -21.02 -3.13
CA ALA A 66 -6.58 -21.56 -1.94
C ALA A 66 -8.06 -21.17 -1.88
N PRO A 67 -8.93 -22.02 -1.32
CA PRO A 67 -10.33 -21.67 -1.11
C PRO A 67 -10.47 -20.70 0.07
N ALA A 68 -11.48 -19.84 0.00
CA ALA A 68 -11.97 -19.06 1.14
C ALA A 68 -13.44 -19.41 1.40
N ALA A 69 -13.85 -19.33 2.68
CA ALA A 69 -15.21 -19.66 3.11
C ALA A 69 -16.26 -18.76 2.45
N THR A 70 -16.00 -17.45 2.37
CA THR A 70 -16.90 -16.47 1.76
C THR A 70 -16.17 -15.58 0.74
N LEU A 71 -16.95 -14.80 -0.04
CA LEU A 71 -16.40 -13.79 -0.94
C LEU A 71 -15.66 -12.69 -0.17
N GLU A 72 -16.18 -12.31 1.00
CA GLU A 72 -15.56 -11.34 1.91
C GLU A 72 -14.23 -11.87 2.46
N ASP A 73 -14.14 -13.15 2.78
CA ASP A 73 -12.90 -13.79 3.21
C ASP A 73 -11.88 -13.85 2.08
N ALA A 74 -12.32 -14.14 0.85
CA ALA A 74 -11.45 -14.11 -0.32
C ALA A 74 -10.83 -12.73 -0.52
N ALA A 75 -11.62 -11.67 -0.40
CA ALA A 75 -11.13 -10.29 -0.46
C ALA A 75 -10.23 -9.94 0.71
N THR A 76 -10.55 -10.43 1.90
CA THR A 76 -9.71 -10.24 3.09
C THR A 76 -8.33 -10.83 2.88
N LEU A 77 -8.25 -12.07 2.40
CA LEU A 77 -7.00 -12.78 2.12
C LEU A 77 -6.21 -12.13 0.98
N ASN A 78 -6.88 -11.74 -0.12
CA ASN A 78 -6.23 -11.09 -1.26
C ASN A 78 -5.62 -9.73 -0.87
N ALA A 79 -6.37 -8.88 -0.16
CA ALA A 79 -5.86 -7.59 0.31
C ALA A 79 -4.75 -7.76 1.36
N ALA A 80 -4.89 -8.71 2.28
CA ALA A 80 -3.84 -9.01 3.24
C ALA A 80 -2.57 -9.46 2.53
N ALA A 81 -2.65 -10.33 1.52
CA ALA A 81 -1.49 -10.77 0.74
C ALA A 81 -0.84 -9.59 0.02
N ALA A 82 -1.63 -8.72 -0.60
CA ALA A 82 -1.11 -7.52 -1.29
C ALA A 82 -0.39 -6.55 -0.35
N HIS A 83 -0.74 -6.54 0.94
CA HIS A 83 -0.22 -5.58 1.92
C HIS A 83 0.78 -6.18 2.93
N ALA A 84 1.02 -7.50 2.88
CA ALA A 84 1.81 -8.23 3.89
C ALA A 84 3.29 -7.88 3.89
N LEU A 85 3.86 -7.64 2.71
CA LEU A 85 5.29 -7.34 2.53
C LEU A 85 5.59 -5.85 2.62
N ASP A 86 4.57 -5.01 2.82
CA ASP A 86 4.67 -3.56 2.77
C ASP A 86 5.38 -3.05 1.51
N PHE A 87 5.13 -3.71 0.37
CA PHE A 87 5.77 -3.43 -0.93
C PHE A 87 4.78 -2.89 -1.98
N ASP A 88 3.51 -2.81 -1.62
CA ASP A 88 2.45 -2.15 -2.38
C ASP A 88 2.58 -0.62 -2.36
N ASP A 89 1.88 0.03 -3.28
CA ASP A 89 1.93 1.49 -3.46
C ASP A 89 1.30 2.28 -2.31
N LEU A 90 1.55 3.59 -2.32
CA LEU A 90 1.00 4.55 -1.37
C LEU A 90 0.40 5.74 -2.13
N ASP A 91 -0.85 6.09 -1.86
CA ASP A 91 -1.43 7.36 -2.30
C ASP A 91 -1.07 8.46 -1.28
N LEU A 92 -0.30 9.45 -1.73
CA LEU A 92 0.25 10.50 -0.85
C LEU A 92 -0.84 11.43 -0.30
N ALA A 93 -1.88 11.70 -1.09
CA ALA A 93 -2.96 12.59 -0.69
C ALA A 93 -3.84 12.01 0.43
N SER A 94 -4.05 10.69 0.43
CA SER A 94 -4.81 9.98 1.47
C SER A 94 -3.96 9.31 2.54
N SER A 95 -2.64 9.24 2.36
CA SER A 95 -1.73 8.47 3.23
C SER A 95 -2.17 7.00 3.39
N ALA A 96 -2.76 6.43 2.33
CA ALA A 96 -3.36 5.11 2.33
C ALA A 96 -2.83 4.24 1.18
N HIS A 97 -2.75 2.94 1.44
CA HIS A 97 -2.42 1.93 0.44
C HIS A 97 -3.70 1.50 -0.30
N LEU A 98 -4.21 2.39 -1.15
CA LEU A 98 -5.56 2.27 -1.70
C LEU A 98 -5.73 1.03 -2.56
N HIS A 99 -4.78 0.74 -3.45
CA HIS A 99 -4.93 -0.34 -4.41
C HIS A 99 -5.00 -1.71 -3.73
N ALA A 100 -4.26 -1.93 -2.63
CA ALA A 100 -4.34 -3.17 -1.85
C ALA A 100 -5.77 -3.51 -1.42
N VAL A 101 -6.56 -2.51 -1.00
CA VAL A 101 -7.96 -2.69 -0.58
C VAL A 101 -8.90 -2.72 -1.79
N VAL A 102 -8.76 -1.73 -2.69
CA VAL A 102 -9.68 -1.51 -3.82
C VAL A 102 -9.63 -2.65 -4.82
N ILE A 103 -8.43 -3.05 -5.25
CA ILE A 103 -8.26 -4.11 -6.25
C ILE A 103 -8.66 -5.46 -5.67
N ALA A 104 -8.31 -5.74 -4.41
CA ALA A 104 -8.77 -6.96 -3.76
C ALA A 104 -10.30 -7.02 -3.71
N ALA A 105 -10.99 -5.95 -3.34
CA ALA A 105 -12.45 -5.94 -3.33
C ALA A 105 -13.06 -6.13 -4.73
N LEU A 106 -12.51 -5.47 -5.76
CA LEU A 106 -12.96 -5.59 -7.15
C LEU A 106 -12.69 -6.97 -7.77
N CYS A 107 -11.52 -7.54 -7.49
CA CYS A 107 -10.95 -8.68 -8.22
C CYS A 107 -10.93 -9.98 -7.39
N SER A 108 -11.69 -10.05 -6.29
CA SER A 108 -11.90 -11.30 -5.53
C SER A 108 -13.11 -12.11 -6.01
N ALA A 109 -14.02 -11.49 -6.77
CA ALA A 109 -15.08 -12.23 -7.41
C ALA A 109 -14.52 -13.12 -8.54
N PRO A 110 -15.15 -14.29 -8.82
CA PRO A 110 -14.73 -15.16 -9.92
C PRO A 110 -14.79 -14.50 -11.29
N ARG A 111 -15.48 -13.37 -11.47
CA ARG A 111 -15.43 -12.59 -12.71
C ARG A 111 -14.83 -11.24 -12.39
N TRP A 112 -13.70 -10.93 -13.03
CA TRP A 112 -13.11 -9.60 -12.94
C TRP A 112 -13.92 -8.64 -13.83
N PRO A 113 -13.97 -7.35 -13.49
CA PRO A 113 -14.41 -6.34 -14.45
C PRO A 113 -13.61 -6.42 -15.75
N ASP A 114 -14.20 -5.96 -16.85
CA ASP A 114 -13.43 -5.69 -18.07
C ASP A 114 -12.45 -4.52 -17.84
N GLU A 115 -11.57 -4.25 -18.81
CA GLU A 115 -10.53 -3.24 -18.64
C GLU A 115 -11.12 -1.85 -18.34
N ASP A 116 -12.10 -1.40 -19.12
CA ASP A 116 -12.64 -0.05 -18.95
C ASP A 116 -13.35 0.10 -17.60
N ASP A 117 -14.12 -0.91 -17.18
CA ASP A 117 -14.82 -0.89 -15.90
C ASP A 117 -13.86 -0.99 -14.71
N LEU A 118 -12.79 -1.78 -14.82
CA LEU A 118 -11.73 -1.86 -13.81
C LEU A 118 -11.05 -0.49 -13.64
N LEU A 119 -10.58 0.11 -14.74
CA LEU A 119 -9.89 1.39 -14.72
C LEU A 119 -10.80 2.50 -14.19
N ALA A 120 -12.04 2.56 -14.64
CA ALA A 120 -13.02 3.52 -14.18
C ALA A 120 -13.35 3.39 -12.68
N SER A 121 -13.44 2.15 -12.19
CA SER A 121 -13.69 1.86 -10.77
C SER A 121 -12.52 2.25 -9.89
N VAL A 122 -11.29 2.03 -10.34
CA VAL A 122 -10.09 2.48 -9.62
C VAL A 122 -10.01 4.01 -9.59
N ARG A 123 -10.29 4.70 -10.71
CA ARG A 123 -10.36 6.18 -10.73
C ARG A 123 -11.38 6.74 -9.77
N ALA A 124 -12.58 6.14 -9.75
CA ALA A 124 -13.63 6.54 -8.82
C ALA A 124 -13.22 6.35 -7.36
N ALA A 125 -12.51 5.25 -7.05
CA ALA A 125 -11.99 4.97 -5.73
C ALA A 125 -10.92 5.98 -5.28
N ILE A 126 -9.95 6.30 -6.15
CA ILE A 126 -8.91 7.29 -5.87
C ILE A 126 -9.54 8.67 -5.63
N MET A 127 -10.44 9.11 -6.50
CA MET A 127 -11.16 10.37 -6.33
C MET A 127 -11.90 10.40 -4.99
N ALA A 128 -12.66 9.35 -4.66
CA ALA A 128 -13.38 9.28 -3.40
C ALA A 128 -12.44 9.32 -2.19
N ALA A 129 -11.35 8.56 -2.23
CA ALA A 129 -10.35 8.53 -1.17
C ALA A 129 -9.72 9.91 -0.93
N GLN A 130 -9.36 10.63 -1.99
CA GLN A 130 -8.73 11.95 -1.90
C GLN A 130 -9.70 13.02 -1.39
N VAL A 131 -10.99 12.95 -1.80
CA VAL A 131 -12.05 13.81 -1.23
C VAL A 131 -12.26 13.53 0.26
N ILE A 132 -12.32 12.24 0.64
CA ILE A 132 -12.51 11.82 2.03
C ILE A 132 -11.31 12.24 2.89
N ALA A 133 -10.09 12.01 2.41
CA ALA A 133 -8.86 12.38 3.10
C ALA A 133 -8.76 13.88 3.37
N ALA A 134 -9.07 14.72 2.37
CA ALA A 134 -9.06 16.17 2.54
C ALA A 134 -10.00 16.64 3.65
N ARG A 135 -11.17 15.99 3.78
CA ARG A 135 -12.18 16.29 4.81
C ARG A 135 -11.88 15.67 6.18
N LEU A 136 -11.05 14.63 6.22
CA LEU A 136 -10.54 14.09 7.48
C LEU A 136 -9.39 14.95 8.03
N GLY A 137 -8.62 15.59 7.17
CA GLY A 137 -7.45 16.36 7.57
C GLY A 137 -6.29 15.48 8.04
N ARG A 138 -5.13 16.11 8.27
CA ARG A 138 -3.88 15.41 8.64
C ARG A 138 -3.94 14.80 10.04
N GLY A 139 -4.76 15.34 10.93
CA GLY A 139 -4.91 14.88 12.30
C GLY A 139 -5.56 13.50 12.40
N HIS A 140 -6.31 13.04 11.40
CA HIS A 140 -6.83 11.68 11.36
C HIS A 140 -5.71 10.64 11.47
N TYR A 141 -4.73 10.71 10.56
CA TYR A 141 -3.56 9.84 10.59
C TYR A 141 -2.67 10.13 11.81
N GLY A 142 -2.52 11.41 12.17
CA GLY A 142 -1.75 11.86 13.33
C GLY A 142 -2.24 11.29 14.67
N ARG A 143 -3.57 11.13 14.84
CA ARG A 143 -4.20 10.52 16.02
C ARG A 143 -3.94 9.02 16.17
N GLY A 144 -3.45 8.34 15.13
CA GLY A 144 -3.18 6.91 15.15
C GLY A 144 -4.12 6.05 14.31
N TRP A 145 -5.04 6.65 13.53
CA TRP A 145 -5.86 5.88 12.59
C TRP A 145 -5.02 5.36 11.43
N HIS A 146 -5.27 4.12 11.04
CA HIS A 146 -4.70 3.54 9.83
C HIS A 146 -5.58 3.89 8.62
N ALA A 147 -5.18 4.92 7.86
CA ALA A 147 -5.94 5.44 6.73
C ALA A 147 -6.28 4.39 5.65
N THR A 148 -5.39 3.42 5.41
CA THR A 148 -5.65 2.27 4.52
C THR A 148 -6.93 1.53 4.91
N ALA A 149 -7.16 1.32 6.20
CA ALA A 149 -8.33 0.59 6.66
C ALA A 149 -9.57 1.48 6.78
N THR A 150 -9.43 2.72 7.24
CA THR A 150 -10.56 3.65 7.38
C THR A 150 -11.01 4.18 6.02
N ILE A 151 -10.14 4.92 5.31
CA ILE A 151 -10.43 5.52 4.00
C ILE A 151 -10.56 4.44 2.92
N GLY A 152 -9.70 3.42 2.93
CA GLY A 152 -9.73 2.35 1.94
C GLY A 152 -11.05 1.56 1.95
N THR A 153 -11.69 1.37 3.11
CA THR A 153 -13.02 0.74 3.20
C THR A 153 -14.06 1.51 2.38
N LEU A 154 -14.12 2.84 2.53
CA LEU A 154 -15.07 3.68 1.79
C LEU A 154 -14.70 3.74 0.30
N ALA A 155 -13.40 3.88 -0.03
CA ALA A 155 -12.92 3.93 -1.41
C ALA A 155 -13.22 2.63 -2.19
N ALA A 156 -12.96 1.47 -1.57
CA ALA A 156 -13.28 0.18 -2.15
C ALA A 156 -14.80 -0.02 -2.30
N THR A 157 -15.60 0.48 -1.37
CA THR A 157 -17.08 0.46 -1.48
C THR A 157 -17.53 1.23 -2.72
N VAL A 158 -16.96 2.42 -2.97
CA VAL A 158 -17.25 3.21 -4.19
C VAL A 158 -16.85 2.44 -5.44
N ALA A 159 -15.66 1.82 -5.44
CA ALA A 159 -15.16 1.06 -6.59
C ALA A 159 -16.07 -0.11 -6.94
N VAL A 160 -16.41 -0.95 -5.94
CA VAL A 160 -17.26 -2.13 -6.16
C VAL A 160 -18.69 -1.72 -6.54
N ALA A 161 -19.27 -0.70 -5.88
CA ALA A 161 -20.59 -0.19 -6.26
C ALA A 161 -20.61 0.33 -7.71
N ARG A 162 -19.50 0.94 -8.16
CA ARG A 162 -19.34 1.39 -9.54
C ARG A 162 -19.33 0.21 -10.51
N ALA A 163 -18.46 -0.76 -10.29
CA ALA A 163 -18.33 -1.95 -11.13
C ALA A 163 -19.66 -2.73 -11.21
N TRP A 164 -20.43 -2.73 -10.12
CA TRP A 164 -21.75 -3.37 -10.05
C TRP A 164 -22.88 -2.50 -10.58
N ARG A 165 -22.56 -1.30 -11.11
CA ARG A 165 -23.49 -0.34 -11.71
C ARG A 165 -24.64 0.05 -10.78
N LEU A 166 -24.35 0.18 -9.49
CA LEU A 166 -25.36 0.56 -8.51
C LEU A 166 -25.77 2.04 -8.69
N PRO A 167 -27.07 2.37 -8.51
CA PRO A 167 -27.51 3.76 -8.50
C PRO A 167 -26.85 4.55 -7.37
N ALA A 168 -26.64 5.85 -7.57
CA ALA A 168 -25.99 6.72 -6.58
C ALA A 168 -26.61 6.63 -5.17
N ARG A 169 -27.94 6.50 -5.07
CA ARG A 169 -28.64 6.30 -3.79
C ARG A 169 -28.26 4.99 -3.10
N THR A 170 -28.14 3.90 -3.86
CA THR A 170 -27.71 2.60 -3.33
C THR A 170 -26.24 2.65 -2.93
N THR A 171 -25.40 3.36 -3.68
CA THR A 171 -24.00 3.62 -3.31
C THR A 171 -23.89 4.40 -2.01
N ALA A 172 -24.75 5.40 -1.78
CA ALA A 172 -24.78 6.13 -0.51
C ALA A 172 -25.16 5.22 0.68
N ASN A 173 -26.12 4.31 0.50
CA ASN A 173 -26.44 3.29 1.50
C ASN A 173 -25.24 2.37 1.79
N ALA A 174 -24.54 1.93 0.74
CA ALA A 174 -23.34 1.10 0.88
C ALA A 174 -22.24 1.82 1.67
N LEU A 175 -22.01 3.11 1.39
CA LEU A 175 -21.05 3.92 2.12
C LEU A 175 -21.39 4.08 3.60
N ALA A 176 -22.68 4.19 3.95
CA ALA A 176 -23.10 4.23 5.34
C ALA A 176 -22.82 2.92 6.09
N LEU A 177 -23.08 1.77 5.46
CA LEU A 177 -22.75 0.45 5.99
C LEU A 177 -21.23 0.23 6.09
N ALA A 178 -20.48 0.75 5.13
CA ALA A 178 -19.02 0.67 5.09
C ALA A 178 -18.38 1.50 6.21
N ALA A 179 -18.88 2.71 6.45
CA ALA A 179 -18.37 3.58 7.50
C ALA A 179 -18.57 3.02 8.92
N ALA A 180 -19.62 2.23 9.14
CA ALA A 180 -19.83 1.53 10.41
C ALA A 180 -18.77 0.45 10.69
N GLN A 181 -18.05 0.00 9.65
CA GLN A 181 -17.01 -1.03 9.72
C GLN A 181 -15.60 -0.46 9.48
N ALA A 182 -15.49 0.83 9.14
CA ALA A 182 -14.23 1.48 8.80
C ALA A 182 -13.42 1.77 10.06
N GLY A 183 -12.51 0.86 10.42
CA GLY A 183 -11.64 1.00 11.58
C GLY A 183 -10.24 0.44 11.32
N GLY A 184 -9.24 1.04 11.96
CA GLY A 184 -7.87 0.55 11.91
C GLY A 184 -6.89 1.36 12.75
N LEU A 185 -5.90 0.70 13.34
CA LEU A 185 -4.96 1.27 14.29
C LEU A 185 -3.52 1.17 13.76
N ARG A 186 -2.83 2.31 13.71
CA ARG A 186 -1.38 2.39 13.43
C ARG A 186 -0.55 1.62 14.44
N LEU A 187 -1.06 1.41 15.66
CA LEU A 187 -0.37 0.66 16.70
C LEU A 187 0.03 -0.75 16.26
N ASN A 188 -0.66 -1.31 15.27
CA ASN A 188 -0.38 -2.64 14.71
C ASN A 188 0.73 -2.65 13.64
N PHE A 189 1.34 -1.52 13.28
CA PHE A 189 2.42 -1.47 12.28
C PHE A 189 3.62 -2.29 12.75
N GLY A 190 4.31 -3.00 11.87
CA GLY A 190 5.33 -3.98 12.28
C GLY A 190 4.76 -5.28 12.88
N THR A 191 3.47 -5.57 12.70
CA THR A 191 2.84 -6.86 13.01
C THR A 191 1.98 -7.34 11.83
N GLY A 192 1.64 -8.64 11.79
CA GLY A 192 0.73 -9.18 10.78
C GLY A 192 -0.65 -8.51 10.75
N ALA A 193 -1.09 -7.93 11.87
CA ALA A 193 -2.38 -7.24 11.95
C ALA A 193 -2.45 -5.98 11.06
N LYS A 194 -1.32 -5.37 10.67
CA LYS A 194 -1.30 -4.26 9.71
C LYS A 194 -1.81 -4.69 8.34
N ALA A 195 -1.40 -5.87 7.87
CA ALA A 195 -1.85 -6.44 6.61
C ALA A 195 -3.34 -6.85 6.67
N LEU A 196 -3.74 -7.53 7.76
CA LEU A 196 -5.14 -7.95 7.94
C LEU A 196 -6.12 -6.78 8.01
N GLN A 197 -5.72 -5.61 8.49
CA GLN A 197 -6.60 -4.43 8.47
C GLN A 197 -6.96 -3.97 7.04
N ALA A 198 -6.05 -4.10 6.08
CA ALA A 198 -6.38 -3.89 4.66
C ALA A 198 -7.34 -4.98 4.16
N GLY A 199 -7.12 -6.22 4.61
CA GLY A 199 -8.04 -7.35 4.41
C GLY A 199 -9.47 -7.06 4.87
N PHE A 200 -9.63 -6.70 6.15
CA PHE A 200 -10.93 -6.40 6.75
C PHE A 200 -11.63 -5.25 6.03
N ALA A 201 -10.89 -4.25 5.58
CA ALA A 201 -11.44 -3.16 4.79
C ALA A 201 -12.02 -3.63 3.44
N ALA A 202 -11.32 -4.53 2.74
CA ALA A 202 -11.79 -5.08 1.47
C ALA A 202 -13.03 -5.96 1.65
N GLY A 203 -13.03 -6.82 2.68
CA GLY A 203 -14.19 -7.63 3.04
C GLY A 203 -15.41 -6.79 3.45
N ALA A 204 -15.19 -5.75 4.26
CA ALA A 204 -16.24 -4.82 4.69
C ALA A 204 -16.87 -4.06 3.52
N ALA A 205 -16.06 -3.66 2.52
CA ALA A 205 -16.55 -3.01 1.31
C ALA A 205 -17.51 -3.91 0.53
N LEU A 206 -17.10 -5.16 0.25
CA LEU A 206 -17.95 -6.13 -0.46
C LEU A 206 -19.23 -6.43 0.30
N ARG A 207 -19.14 -6.65 1.61
CA ARG A 207 -20.32 -6.87 2.47
C ARG A 207 -21.30 -5.70 2.37
N SER A 208 -20.79 -4.48 2.44
CA SER A 208 -21.60 -3.25 2.42
C SER A 208 -22.31 -3.05 1.09
N VAL A 209 -21.60 -3.29 -0.03
CA VAL A 209 -22.20 -3.21 -1.38
C VAL A 209 -23.27 -4.29 -1.57
N ARG A 210 -23.01 -5.53 -1.14
CA ARG A 210 -23.99 -6.64 -1.22
C ARG A 210 -25.27 -6.34 -0.44
N LEU A 211 -25.13 -5.87 0.80
CA LEU A 211 -26.27 -5.53 1.64
C LEU A 211 -27.08 -4.36 1.05
N ALA A 212 -26.41 -3.31 0.58
CA ALA A 212 -27.08 -2.18 -0.04
C ALA A 212 -27.79 -2.58 -1.35
N ALA A 213 -27.17 -3.41 -2.18
CA ALA A 213 -27.77 -3.95 -3.40
C ALA A 213 -29.01 -4.82 -3.10
N ALA A 214 -29.03 -5.50 -1.95
CA ALA A 214 -30.19 -6.25 -1.46
C ALA A 214 -31.28 -5.35 -0.82
N GLY A 215 -31.10 -4.03 -0.80
CA GLY A 215 -32.09 -3.07 -0.32
C GLY A 215 -31.88 -2.59 1.12
N VAL A 216 -30.80 -2.98 1.79
CA VAL A 216 -30.48 -2.42 3.12
C VAL A 216 -30.13 -0.94 2.99
N THR A 217 -30.84 -0.10 3.73
CA THR A 217 -30.66 1.36 3.70
C THR A 217 -29.71 1.83 4.80
N GLY A 218 -29.02 2.94 4.56
CA GLY A 218 -28.19 3.62 5.55
C GLY A 218 -28.51 5.11 5.66
N GLY A 219 -28.04 5.75 6.73
CA GLY A 219 -28.17 7.19 6.92
C GLY A 219 -27.20 8.01 6.05
N ALA A 220 -27.40 9.33 5.99
CA ALA A 220 -26.47 10.24 5.34
C ALA A 220 -25.15 10.32 6.13
N VAL A 221 -24.21 9.44 5.82
CA VAL A 221 -22.96 9.25 6.60
C VAL A 221 -22.05 10.48 6.64
N PHE A 222 -22.21 11.42 5.71
CA PHE A 222 -21.48 12.68 5.68
C PHE A 222 -22.27 13.88 6.21
N ALA A 223 -23.46 13.66 6.77
CA ALA A 223 -24.23 14.69 7.47
C ALA A 223 -23.54 15.12 8.79
N PRO A 224 -23.97 16.25 9.41
CA PRO A 224 -23.48 16.65 10.73
C PRO A 224 -23.60 15.53 11.76
N GLY A 225 -22.53 15.29 12.54
CA GLY A 225 -22.44 14.16 13.48
C GLY A 225 -22.06 12.82 12.83
N GLY A 226 -21.89 12.77 11.51
CA GLY A 226 -21.47 11.59 10.76
C GLY A 226 -19.95 11.36 10.75
N PHE A 227 -19.48 10.62 9.75
CA PHE A 227 -18.10 10.10 9.67
C PHE A 227 -17.02 11.18 9.83
N PHE A 228 -17.15 12.33 9.15
CA PHE A 228 -16.15 13.40 9.25
C PHE A 228 -16.12 14.05 10.64
N ALA A 229 -17.24 14.15 11.35
CA ALA A 229 -17.27 14.70 12.70
C ALA A 229 -16.59 13.78 13.73
N LEU A 230 -16.61 12.46 13.48
CA LEU A 230 -16.02 11.45 14.36
C LEU A 230 -14.55 11.19 14.08
N TYR A 231 -14.17 11.22 12.79
CA TYR A 231 -12.83 10.81 12.35
C TYR A 231 -11.95 11.98 11.89
N GLY A 232 -12.53 13.12 11.56
CA GLY A 232 -11.84 14.24 10.93
C GLY A 232 -11.46 15.36 11.89
N ASP A 233 -10.67 16.30 11.38
CA ASP A 233 -10.29 17.52 12.08
C ASP A 233 -11.38 18.60 11.92
N PRO A 234 -11.67 19.38 12.98
CA PRO A 234 -12.52 20.55 12.84
C PRO A 234 -11.96 21.52 11.78
N GLY A 235 -12.79 21.92 10.81
CA GLY A 235 -12.40 22.89 9.77
C GLY A 235 -11.51 22.34 8.64
N ALA A 236 -11.37 21.02 8.52
CA ALA A 236 -10.68 20.40 7.39
C ALA A 236 -11.30 20.79 6.02
N SER A 237 -10.48 20.79 4.97
CA SER A 237 -10.89 21.24 3.63
C SER A 237 -11.99 20.34 3.05
N SER A 238 -12.93 20.95 2.33
CA SER A 238 -13.95 20.20 1.57
C SER A 238 -13.52 19.83 0.14
N GLN A 239 -12.42 20.43 -0.34
CA GLN A 239 -11.87 20.21 -1.68
C GLN A 239 -10.80 19.12 -1.65
N ALA A 240 -10.87 18.17 -2.59
CA ALA A 240 -9.81 17.19 -2.79
C ALA A 240 -8.48 17.90 -3.02
N SER A 241 -7.44 17.47 -2.29
CA SER A 241 -6.09 18.02 -2.40
C SER A 241 -5.20 17.20 -3.35
N GLY A 242 -5.74 16.12 -3.93
CA GLY A 242 -4.97 15.18 -4.74
C GLY A 242 -5.12 15.37 -6.25
N GLN A 243 -4.14 14.88 -7.00
CA GLN A 243 -4.02 14.93 -8.46
C GLN A 243 -4.42 13.58 -9.10
N GLY A 244 -5.36 12.87 -8.48
CA GLY A 244 -5.77 11.54 -8.93
C GLY A 244 -4.63 10.52 -8.83
N ILE A 245 -4.49 9.65 -9.83
CA ILE A 245 -3.46 8.60 -9.87
C ILE A 245 -2.02 9.16 -9.80
N ALA A 246 -1.81 10.44 -10.14
CA ALA A 246 -0.49 11.06 -10.06
C ALA A 246 0.04 11.21 -8.62
N ASP A 247 -0.79 11.04 -7.59
CA ASP A 247 -0.34 10.98 -6.18
C ASP A 247 -0.03 9.56 -5.69
N THR A 248 -0.32 8.53 -6.50
CA THR A 248 0.07 7.16 -6.17
C THR A 248 1.55 6.96 -6.47
N ARG A 249 2.31 6.57 -5.44
CA ARG A 249 3.74 6.27 -5.52
C ARG A 249 3.99 4.77 -5.40
N PRO A 250 4.56 4.12 -6.42
CA PRO A 250 4.96 2.73 -6.28
C PRO A 250 6.18 2.63 -5.36
N LYS A 251 6.20 1.62 -4.50
CA LYS A 251 7.37 1.33 -3.67
C LYS A 251 8.46 0.65 -4.48
N LEU A 252 9.70 1.13 -4.33
CA LEU A 252 10.89 0.52 -4.92
C LEU A 252 11.58 -0.49 -3.99
N PHE A 253 11.31 -0.41 -2.69
CA PHE A 253 11.85 -1.32 -1.67
C PHE A 253 10.72 -1.96 -0.84
N PRO A 254 10.82 -3.25 -0.46
CA PRO A 254 9.81 -3.99 0.30
C PRO A 254 9.85 -3.66 1.80
N CYS A 255 9.67 -2.39 2.13
CA CYS A 255 9.66 -1.87 3.48
C CYS A 255 8.83 -0.59 3.59
N CYS A 256 8.63 -0.10 4.82
CA CYS A 256 7.83 1.08 5.10
C CYS A 256 8.28 2.28 4.29
N PHE A 257 7.35 2.97 3.63
CA PHE A 257 7.68 4.10 2.76
C PHE A 257 8.46 5.19 3.52
N ALA A 258 8.23 5.31 4.83
CA ALA A 258 8.95 6.19 5.74
C ALA A 258 10.48 5.93 5.81
N THR A 259 10.97 4.73 5.48
CA THR A 259 12.41 4.42 5.44
C THR A 259 13.05 4.70 4.08
N HIS A 260 12.27 4.94 3.02
CA HIS A 260 12.74 4.94 1.64
C HIS A 260 13.79 6.03 1.35
N ARG A 261 13.62 7.23 1.91
CA ARG A 261 14.63 8.30 1.82
C ARG A 261 15.95 7.89 2.49
N LEU A 262 15.86 7.19 3.63
CA LEU A 262 17.05 6.71 4.34
C LEU A 262 17.77 5.61 3.55
N VAL A 263 17.00 4.70 2.91
CA VAL A 263 17.57 3.71 1.99
C VAL A 263 18.32 4.41 0.86
N VAL A 264 17.74 5.42 0.20
CA VAL A 264 18.43 6.19 -0.86
C VAL A 264 19.69 6.87 -0.34
N ALA A 265 19.66 7.51 0.83
CA ALA A 265 20.85 8.09 1.43
C ALA A 265 21.95 7.03 1.67
N GLY A 266 21.56 5.84 2.11
CA GLY A 266 22.45 4.68 2.25
C GLY A 266 23.03 4.18 0.92
N LEU A 267 22.22 4.09 -0.13
CA LEU A 267 22.68 3.69 -1.47
C LEU A 267 23.70 4.69 -2.03
N ASN A 268 23.43 5.99 -1.90
CA ASN A 268 24.37 7.04 -2.29
C ASN A 268 25.67 6.94 -1.49
N ALA A 269 25.58 6.71 -0.18
CA ALA A 269 26.76 6.50 0.66
C ALA A 269 27.56 5.28 0.21
N ARG A 270 26.89 4.16 -0.12
CA ARG A 270 27.53 2.94 -0.60
C ARG A 270 28.26 3.15 -1.91
N GLU A 271 27.66 3.87 -2.85
CA GLU A 271 28.27 4.21 -4.13
C GLU A 271 29.56 5.02 -3.96
N HIS A 272 29.56 5.99 -3.03
CA HIS A 272 30.71 6.88 -2.82
C HIS A 272 31.80 6.29 -1.92
N LEU A 273 31.43 5.44 -0.95
CA LEU A 273 32.32 5.03 0.13
C LEU A 273 32.51 3.51 0.27
N GLY A 274 31.87 2.69 -0.57
CA GLY A 274 31.78 1.24 -0.36
C GLY A 274 30.91 0.88 0.84
N ASP A 275 31.19 -0.22 1.54
CA ASP A 275 30.51 -0.54 2.80
C ASP A 275 31.17 0.18 3.99
N PRO A 276 30.56 1.25 4.56
CA PRO A 276 31.15 1.96 5.69
C PRO A 276 31.15 1.16 7.00
N LEU A 277 30.22 0.21 7.19
CA LEU A 277 30.14 -0.60 8.41
C LEU A 277 31.11 -1.79 8.40
N ALA A 278 31.77 -2.05 7.27
CA ALA A 278 32.90 -2.97 7.21
C ALA A 278 34.06 -2.51 8.11
N HIS A 279 34.17 -1.21 8.39
CA HIS A 279 35.13 -0.69 9.36
C HIS A 279 34.55 -0.80 10.80
N PRO A 280 35.19 -1.53 11.73
CA PRO A 280 34.63 -1.79 13.06
C PRO A 280 34.39 -0.52 13.90
N ALA A 281 35.25 0.48 13.73
CA ALA A 281 35.16 1.76 14.45
C ALA A 281 34.42 2.87 13.68
N ALA A 282 33.74 2.55 12.56
CA ALA A 282 32.85 3.53 11.94
C ALA A 282 31.60 3.74 12.81
N SER A 283 31.21 5.00 12.97
CA SER A 283 29.93 5.42 13.56
C SER A 283 28.97 5.86 12.46
N ILE A 284 27.71 5.44 12.57
CA ILE A 284 26.65 5.79 11.63
C ILE A 284 25.47 6.38 12.40
N ILE A 285 25.09 7.60 12.03
CA ILE A 285 23.98 8.32 12.61
C ILE A 285 22.97 8.62 11.50
N ALA A 286 21.75 8.16 11.66
CA ALA A 286 20.62 8.44 10.77
C ALA A 286 19.67 9.42 11.46
N ARG A 287 19.42 10.58 10.86
CA ARG A 287 18.46 11.58 11.34
C ARG A 287 17.23 11.61 10.44
N LEU A 288 16.06 11.50 11.05
CA LEU A 288 14.77 11.55 10.38
C LEU A 288 13.79 12.44 11.16
N PRO A 289 12.81 13.09 10.49
CA PRO A 289 11.79 13.86 11.18
C PRO A 289 11.04 13.03 12.22
N ALA A 290 10.76 13.60 13.40
CA ALA A 290 10.05 12.92 14.48
C ALA A 290 8.72 12.28 14.02
N ALA A 291 7.96 12.97 13.16
CA ALA A 291 6.71 12.45 12.60
C ALA A 291 6.90 11.18 11.74
N THR A 292 8.06 11.04 11.08
CA THR A 292 8.43 9.85 10.31
C THR A 292 8.76 8.70 11.27
N LEU A 293 9.56 8.97 12.31
CA LEU A 293 9.93 7.95 13.30
C LEU A 293 8.72 7.45 14.11
N ALA A 294 7.69 8.27 14.32
CA ALA A 294 6.46 7.87 15.00
C ALA A 294 5.64 6.78 14.28
N ILE A 295 6.02 6.41 13.06
CA ILE A 295 5.39 5.34 12.25
C ILE A 295 6.28 4.10 12.22
N LEU A 296 7.58 4.31 12.38
CA LEU A 296 8.59 3.27 12.35
C LEU A 296 8.73 2.59 13.72
N ARG A 297 9.38 1.44 13.72
CA ARG A 297 9.69 0.70 14.95
C ARG A 297 11.11 1.03 15.38
N ASP A 298 11.22 1.44 16.64
CA ASP A 298 12.51 1.55 17.33
C ASP A 298 12.97 0.16 17.84
N GLY A 299 14.27 0.04 18.07
CA GLY A 299 14.93 -1.17 18.55
C GLY A 299 15.31 -2.17 17.45
N GLN A 300 15.89 -3.28 17.89
CA GLN A 300 16.34 -4.34 16.99
C GLN A 300 15.16 -5.15 16.46
N ALA A 301 15.10 -5.32 15.14
CA ALA A 301 14.14 -6.19 14.49
C ALA A 301 14.37 -7.65 14.88
N ARG A 302 13.28 -8.38 15.16
CA ARG A 302 13.31 -9.79 15.58
C ARG A 302 12.69 -10.74 14.56
N ASP A 303 11.92 -10.18 13.63
CA ASP A 303 11.27 -10.90 12.56
C ASP A 303 11.19 -10.01 11.30
N ALA A 304 10.86 -10.62 10.17
CA ALA A 304 10.73 -9.98 8.87
C ALA A 304 9.77 -8.77 8.88
N VAL A 305 8.69 -8.85 9.64
CA VAL A 305 7.69 -7.78 9.69
C VAL A 305 8.23 -6.57 10.46
N GLN A 306 8.92 -6.79 11.59
CA GLN A 306 9.59 -5.72 12.33
C GLN A 306 10.75 -5.12 11.51
N ALA A 307 11.50 -5.95 10.78
CA ALA A 307 12.59 -5.52 9.91
C ALA A 307 12.12 -4.54 8.83
N ALA A 308 10.96 -4.79 8.21
CA ALA A 308 10.35 -3.90 7.22
C ALA A 308 9.95 -2.52 7.76
N PHE A 309 9.86 -2.36 9.09
CA PHE A 309 9.55 -1.09 9.77
C PHE A 309 10.75 -0.55 10.58
N SER A 310 11.92 -1.19 10.50
CA SER A 310 13.13 -0.76 11.21
C SER A 310 14.01 0.10 10.30
N PRO A 311 14.22 1.39 10.59
CA PRO A 311 15.10 2.25 9.80
C PRO A 311 16.54 1.75 9.80
N ALA A 312 17.04 1.30 10.97
CA ALA A 312 18.38 0.76 11.11
C ALA A 312 18.59 -0.52 10.29
N TYR A 313 17.63 -1.46 10.31
CA TYR A 313 17.75 -2.69 9.51
C TYR A 313 17.71 -2.40 8.01
N CYS A 314 16.78 -1.55 7.56
CA CYS A 314 16.69 -1.16 6.15
C CYS A 314 17.99 -0.48 5.67
N LEU A 315 18.58 0.40 6.49
CA LEU A 315 19.86 1.04 6.18
C LEU A 315 21.03 0.04 6.18
N SER A 316 21.04 -0.91 7.13
CA SER A 316 22.05 -1.97 7.19
C SER A 316 22.10 -2.78 5.89
N ALA A 317 20.94 -3.20 5.39
CA ALA A 317 20.82 -3.90 4.10
C ALA A 317 21.28 -3.01 2.94
N ALA A 318 20.84 -1.74 2.90
CA ALA A 318 21.23 -0.78 1.87
C ALA A 318 22.75 -0.59 1.76
N LEU A 319 23.44 -0.48 2.90
CA LEU A 319 24.88 -0.27 2.96
C LEU A 319 25.69 -1.54 2.62
N ARG A 320 25.21 -2.72 3.01
CA ARG A 320 25.90 -3.99 2.74
C ARG A 320 25.68 -4.45 1.30
N ASP A 321 24.42 -4.62 0.92
CA ASP A 321 24.00 -5.40 -0.24
C ASP A 321 23.51 -4.52 -1.40
N GLY A 322 23.26 -3.23 -1.15
CA GLY A 322 22.60 -2.35 -2.09
C GLY A 322 21.07 -2.36 -1.91
N PRO A 323 20.27 -2.11 -2.97
CA PRO A 323 18.82 -1.97 -2.85
C PRO A 323 18.16 -3.12 -2.07
N PRO A 324 17.42 -2.87 -0.98
CA PRO A 324 16.72 -3.92 -0.27
C PRO A 324 15.76 -4.68 -1.19
N SER A 325 15.94 -5.99 -1.27
CA SER A 325 15.09 -6.96 -1.97
C SER A 325 14.24 -7.79 -1.01
N LEU A 326 13.29 -8.58 -1.54
CA LEU A 326 12.45 -9.50 -0.77
C LEU A 326 13.25 -10.43 0.16
N GLY A 327 14.44 -10.87 -0.27
CA GLY A 327 15.29 -11.78 0.49
C GLY A 327 15.81 -11.22 1.82
N HIS A 328 15.81 -9.90 2.01
CA HIS A 328 16.24 -9.29 3.27
C HIS A 328 15.14 -9.32 4.35
N PHE A 329 13.90 -9.61 3.98
CA PHE A 329 12.73 -9.59 4.87
C PHE A 329 12.08 -10.98 4.92
N VAL A 330 12.89 -12.00 5.23
CA VAL A 330 12.47 -13.39 5.39
C VAL A 330 12.96 -13.90 6.74
N ASP A 331 12.15 -14.71 7.42
CA ASP A 331 12.52 -15.32 8.68
C ASP A 331 13.25 -16.67 8.49
N PRO A 332 14.24 -17.01 9.35
CA PRO A 332 14.87 -16.12 10.32
C PRO A 332 15.67 -15.00 9.63
N LEU A 333 15.77 -13.84 10.29
CA LEU A 333 16.54 -12.70 9.79
C LEU A 333 18.03 -13.04 9.66
N ASP A 334 18.72 -12.33 8.76
CA ASP A 334 20.18 -12.40 8.60
C ASP A 334 20.89 -11.79 9.82
N ASP A 335 21.49 -12.65 10.66
CA ASP A 335 22.19 -12.26 11.89
C ASP A 335 23.26 -11.16 11.66
N PRO A 336 24.14 -11.26 10.65
CA PRO A 336 25.03 -10.15 10.29
C PRO A 336 24.32 -8.82 10.00
N LEU A 337 23.17 -8.80 9.31
CA LEU A 337 22.41 -7.56 9.10
C LEU A 337 21.84 -7.00 10.41
N VAL A 338 21.31 -7.86 11.28
CA VAL A 338 20.78 -7.48 12.59
C VAL A 338 21.88 -6.89 13.46
N ALA A 339 23.05 -7.53 13.52
CA ALA A 339 24.21 -7.06 14.28
C ALA A 339 24.75 -5.72 13.75
N ARG A 340 24.75 -5.53 12.42
CA ARG A 340 25.10 -4.25 11.79
C ARG A 340 24.10 -3.15 12.08
N ALA A 341 22.80 -3.46 12.05
CA ALA A 341 21.74 -2.53 12.39
C ALA A 341 21.87 -2.02 13.84
N ALA A 342 22.33 -2.86 14.76
CA ALA A 342 22.60 -2.50 16.15
C ALA A 342 23.64 -1.39 16.32
N ARG A 343 24.49 -1.17 15.31
CA ARG A 343 25.57 -0.16 15.31
C ARG A 343 25.14 1.17 14.67
N ILE A 344 23.87 1.29 14.26
CA ILE A 344 23.32 2.48 13.63
C ILE A 344 22.49 3.23 14.67
N GLU A 345 22.89 4.47 14.96
CA GLU A 345 22.12 5.37 15.82
C GLU A 345 21.04 6.07 15.00
N VAL A 346 19.78 5.99 15.43
CA VAL A 346 18.65 6.65 14.75
C VAL A 346 18.11 7.75 15.65
N LEU A 347 18.15 8.98 15.16
CA LEU A 347 17.80 10.17 15.91
C LEU A 347 16.59 10.88 15.29
N ALA A 348 15.68 11.32 16.15
CA ALA A 348 14.62 12.23 15.78
C ALA A 348 15.18 13.62 15.53
N ASP A 349 14.72 14.27 14.47
CA ASP A 349 14.93 15.68 14.22
C ASP A 349 13.61 16.42 14.35
N ASP A 350 13.58 17.37 15.28
CA ASP A 350 12.41 18.21 15.58
C ASP A 350 12.39 19.49 14.73
N GLY A 351 13.30 19.60 13.74
CA GLY A 351 13.46 20.74 12.84
C GLY A 351 12.22 21.10 12.01
N GLY A 352 11.24 21.75 12.64
CA GLY A 352 10.29 22.68 12.01
C GLY A 352 9.25 22.10 11.07
N GLY A 353 8.92 20.81 11.16
CA GLY A 353 7.85 20.21 10.36
C GLY A 353 6.48 20.84 10.65
N SER A 354 5.66 21.04 9.60
CA SER A 354 4.26 21.46 9.75
C SER A 354 3.49 20.51 10.66
N PRO A 355 2.50 20.99 11.45
CA PRO A 355 1.63 20.12 12.23
C PRO A 355 0.93 19.08 11.34
N GLY A 356 1.14 17.80 11.65
CA GLY A 356 0.55 16.67 10.92
C GLY A 356 1.50 16.01 9.92
N TYR A 357 1.41 14.68 9.80
CA TYR A 357 2.27 13.89 8.94
C TYR A 357 1.86 13.99 7.46
N ASP A 358 2.81 14.35 6.59
CA ASP A 358 2.69 14.25 5.13
C ASP A 358 4.01 13.74 4.57
N MET A 359 3.94 12.64 3.81
CA MET A 359 5.12 11.97 3.27
C MET A 359 5.88 12.79 2.22
N ARG A 360 5.24 13.80 1.64
CA ARG A 360 5.90 14.74 0.73
C ARG A 360 6.89 15.64 1.46
N ASP A 361 6.59 15.94 2.72
CA ASP A 361 7.44 16.75 3.57
C ASP A 361 8.55 15.88 4.19
N GLY A 362 9.76 16.42 4.32
CA GLY A 362 10.83 15.81 5.10
C GLY A 362 12.10 15.40 4.32
N TYR A 363 12.97 14.69 5.03
CA TYR A 363 14.27 14.25 4.54
C TYR A 363 14.74 13.01 5.33
N ALA A 364 15.80 12.38 4.86
CA ALA A 364 16.65 11.54 5.68
C ALA A 364 18.09 12.05 5.54
N GLU A 365 18.79 12.16 6.67
CA GLU A 365 20.20 12.51 6.71
C GLU A 365 20.99 11.34 7.31
N LEU A 366 22.10 11.00 6.67
CA LEU A 366 22.99 9.92 7.05
C LEU A 366 24.39 10.52 7.26
N ILE A 367 24.90 10.45 8.49
CA ILE A 367 26.21 10.94 8.87
C ILE A 367 27.09 9.72 9.15
N ILE A 368 28.22 9.63 8.45
CA ILE A 368 29.20 8.57 8.59
C ILE A 368 30.49 9.17 9.12
N VAL A 369 30.96 8.65 10.24
CA VAL A 369 32.24 9.04 10.86
C VAL A 369 33.17 7.85 10.85
N ARG A 370 34.32 7.97 10.18
CA ARG A 370 35.40 6.98 10.22
C ARG A 370 36.58 7.54 11.02
N PRO A 371 37.35 6.72 11.75
CA PRO A 371 38.50 7.20 12.50
C PRO A 371 39.50 7.90 11.59
N GLY A 372 39.97 9.08 12.01
CA GLY A 372 40.97 9.86 11.28
C GLY A 372 40.45 10.57 10.02
N THR A 373 39.14 10.54 9.74
CA THR A 373 38.54 11.29 8.63
C THR A 373 37.51 12.30 9.13
N ALA A 374 37.26 13.35 8.34
CA ALA A 374 36.11 14.22 8.58
C ALA A 374 34.80 13.41 8.42
N PRO A 375 33.73 13.75 9.17
CA PRO A 375 32.40 13.21 8.92
C PRO A 375 31.94 13.47 7.49
N VAL A 376 31.28 12.49 6.88
CA VAL A 376 30.65 12.62 5.56
C VAL A 376 29.14 12.49 5.71
N THR A 377 28.40 13.42 5.10
CA THR A 377 26.95 13.46 5.19
C THR A 377 26.30 13.20 3.83
N PHE A 378 25.30 12.32 3.83
CA PHE A 378 24.43 12.06 2.68
C PHE A 378 23.00 12.45 3.05
N ARG A 379 22.32 13.19 2.18
CA ARG A 379 20.95 13.65 2.44
C ARG A 379 20.04 13.32 1.27
N ALA A 380 18.86 12.79 1.58
CA ALA A 380 17.81 12.51 0.61
C ALA A 380 16.54 13.29 0.99
N THR A 381 16.05 14.13 0.07
CA THR A 381 14.85 14.96 0.23
C THR A 381 13.71 14.54 -0.69
N ARG A 382 14.04 14.08 -1.90
CA ARG A 382 13.05 13.54 -2.86
C ARG A 382 12.62 12.13 -2.46
N LEU A 383 11.36 11.77 -2.73
CA LEU A 383 10.92 10.39 -2.61
C LEU A 383 11.50 9.58 -3.77
N PRO A 384 11.83 8.29 -3.57
CA PRO A 384 12.23 7.46 -4.69
C PRO A 384 11.11 7.38 -5.72
N GLY A 385 11.47 7.58 -6.98
CA GLY A 385 10.50 7.66 -8.09
C GLY A 385 10.07 9.08 -8.47
N ASP A 386 10.43 10.12 -7.70
CA ASP A 386 10.26 11.53 -8.10
C ASP A 386 11.42 12.04 -8.99
N ASP A 387 12.42 11.21 -9.28
CA ASP A 387 13.57 11.60 -10.08
C ASP A 387 13.39 11.20 -11.55
N ASP A 388 13.16 12.18 -12.42
CA ASP A 388 13.02 11.98 -13.87
C ASP A 388 14.26 11.33 -14.52
N ALA A 389 15.43 11.39 -13.85
CA ALA A 389 16.66 10.77 -14.31
C ALA A 389 16.71 9.24 -14.07
N VAL A 390 15.85 8.70 -13.19
CA VAL A 390 15.81 7.25 -12.88
C VAL A 390 14.72 6.59 -13.70
N PRO A 391 15.02 5.60 -14.57
CA PRO A 391 14.00 4.87 -15.33
C PRO A 391 13.14 3.98 -14.41
N VAL A 392 12.12 4.58 -13.77
CA VAL A 392 11.25 3.91 -12.78
C VAL A 392 10.58 2.68 -13.39
N ASP A 393 10.19 2.75 -14.65
CA ASP A 393 9.52 1.64 -15.33
C ASP A 393 10.38 0.36 -15.39
N ASP A 394 11.71 0.47 -15.58
CA ASP A 394 12.60 -0.69 -15.59
C ASP A 394 12.75 -1.30 -14.19
N LEU A 395 12.80 -0.45 -13.15
CA LEU A 395 12.82 -0.90 -11.76
C LEU A 395 11.52 -1.62 -11.41
N LEU A 396 10.37 -1.13 -11.87
CA LEU A 396 9.09 -1.76 -11.64
C LEU A 396 8.94 -3.08 -12.41
N ARG A 397 9.47 -3.17 -13.63
CA ARG A 397 9.51 -4.46 -14.36
C ARG A 397 10.32 -5.51 -13.60
N ARG A 398 11.48 -5.13 -13.05
CA ARG A 398 12.29 -6.01 -12.20
C ARG A 398 11.53 -6.41 -10.93
N LYS A 399 10.96 -5.43 -10.22
CA LYS A 399 10.11 -5.68 -9.05
C LYS A 399 9.00 -6.68 -9.33
N ILE A 400 8.25 -6.49 -10.41
CA ILE A 400 7.18 -7.41 -10.81
C ILE A 400 7.76 -8.81 -11.05
N ALA A 401 8.81 -8.92 -11.87
CA ALA A 401 9.44 -10.21 -12.15
C ALA A 401 9.90 -10.94 -10.87
N ASP A 402 10.56 -10.22 -9.96
CA ASP A 402 11.04 -10.75 -8.68
C ASP A 402 9.89 -11.26 -7.81
N CYS A 403 8.79 -10.50 -7.72
CA CYS A 403 7.62 -10.91 -6.95
C CYS A 403 6.92 -12.13 -7.55
N LEU A 404 6.84 -12.23 -8.88
CA LEU A 404 6.26 -13.40 -9.55
C LEU A 404 7.13 -14.65 -9.37
N ALA A 405 8.45 -14.50 -9.47
CA ALA A 405 9.41 -15.57 -9.21
C ALA A 405 9.38 -16.05 -7.75
N TRP A 406 8.96 -15.18 -6.81
CA TRP A 406 8.83 -15.53 -5.40
C TRP A 406 7.78 -16.61 -5.15
N ASN A 407 6.70 -16.64 -5.94
CA ASN A 407 5.63 -17.64 -5.83
C ASN A 407 5.08 -18.05 -7.21
N PRO A 408 5.84 -18.83 -8.00
CA PRO A 408 5.48 -19.19 -9.37
C PRO A 408 4.11 -19.88 -9.51
N PRO A 409 3.67 -20.78 -8.60
CA PRO A 409 2.33 -21.35 -8.68
C PRO A 409 1.22 -20.30 -8.62
N ALA A 410 1.28 -19.33 -7.72
CA ALA A 410 0.29 -18.25 -7.64
C ALA A 410 0.38 -17.31 -8.86
N ALA A 411 1.60 -17.01 -9.33
CA ALA A 411 1.82 -16.21 -10.54
C ALA A 411 1.11 -16.81 -11.76
N ARG A 412 1.24 -18.13 -11.98
CA ARG A 412 0.59 -18.84 -13.11
C ARG A 412 -0.93 -18.76 -13.05
N ARG A 413 -1.53 -18.81 -11.86
CA ARG A 413 -3.00 -18.72 -11.69
C ARG A 413 -3.55 -17.36 -12.11
N LEU A 414 -2.82 -16.29 -11.83
CA LEU A 414 -3.21 -14.93 -12.22
C LEU A 414 -2.87 -14.60 -13.67
N ALA A 415 -1.87 -15.25 -14.27
CA ALA A 415 -1.33 -14.89 -15.57
C ALA A 415 -2.41 -14.71 -16.66
N ASN A 416 -3.34 -15.65 -16.79
CA ASN A 416 -4.40 -15.56 -17.80
C ASN A 416 -5.32 -14.35 -17.59
N ARG A 417 -5.68 -14.06 -16.33
CA ARG A 417 -6.53 -12.90 -15.96
C ARG A 417 -5.82 -11.58 -16.23
N VAL A 418 -4.56 -11.49 -15.83
CA VAL A 418 -3.77 -10.27 -16.00
C VAL A 418 -3.51 -10.00 -17.48
N ARG A 419 -3.19 -11.03 -18.26
CA ARG A 419 -2.90 -10.91 -19.69
C ARG A 419 -4.13 -10.64 -20.54
N SER A 420 -5.33 -10.96 -20.07
CA SER A 420 -6.57 -10.57 -20.75
C SER A 420 -6.87 -9.06 -20.67
N LEU A 421 -6.13 -8.30 -19.85
CA LEU A 421 -6.31 -6.86 -19.66
C LEU A 421 -5.09 -6.11 -20.25
N PRO A 422 -5.20 -5.46 -21.43
CA PRO A 422 -4.05 -4.90 -22.16
C PRO A 422 -3.13 -3.98 -21.35
N SER A 423 -3.70 -3.11 -20.51
CA SER A 423 -2.98 -2.14 -19.69
C SER A 423 -2.14 -2.81 -18.60
N LEU A 424 -2.52 -4.02 -18.16
CA LEU A 424 -1.77 -4.82 -17.20
C LEU A 424 -0.80 -5.77 -17.92
N ALA A 425 -1.24 -6.38 -19.02
CA ALA A 425 -0.49 -7.38 -19.77
C ALA A 425 0.92 -6.93 -20.14
N ARG A 426 1.10 -5.65 -20.51
CA ARG A 426 2.41 -5.06 -20.85
C ARG A 426 3.45 -5.08 -19.71
N TRP A 427 3.01 -5.29 -18.47
CA TRP A 427 3.84 -5.34 -17.27
C TRP A 427 4.09 -6.76 -16.77
N TRP A 428 3.29 -7.72 -17.22
CA TRP A 428 3.36 -9.09 -16.77
C TRP A 428 4.23 -9.93 -17.73
N PRO A 429 5.42 -10.40 -17.30
CA PRO A 429 6.31 -11.11 -18.20
C PRO A 429 5.67 -12.40 -18.76
N PRO A 430 6.03 -12.81 -19.98
CA PRO A 430 5.72 -14.15 -20.46
C PRO A 430 6.42 -15.18 -19.57
N SER A 431 5.80 -16.34 -19.35
CA SER A 431 6.36 -17.46 -18.62
C SER A 431 6.92 -18.47 -19.61
N ALA A 432 8.06 -19.08 -19.29
CA ALA A 432 8.65 -20.15 -20.10
C ALA A 432 7.75 -21.39 -20.20
N ASP A 433 6.81 -21.55 -19.27
CA ASP A 433 5.83 -22.65 -19.21
C ASP A 433 4.47 -22.29 -19.83
N ASP A 434 4.34 -21.12 -20.47
CA ASP A 434 3.12 -20.75 -21.18
C ASP A 434 3.00 -21.63 -22.43
N GLY A 435 2.24 -22.72 -22.33
CA GLY A 435 1.77 -23.46 -23.50
C GLY A 435 1.11 -22.50 -24.51
N PRO A 436 1.07 -22.86 -25.81
CA PRO A 436 0.57 -21.97 -26.85
C PRO A 436 -0.86 -21.52 -26.52
N VAL A 437 -1.08 -20.20 -26.55
CA VAL A 437 -2.40 -19.59 -26.38
C VAL A 437 -3.29 -20.08 -27.51
N SER A 438 -4.25 -20.94 -27.21
CA SER A 438 -5.33 -21.28 -28.15
C SER A 438 -6.18 -20.03 -28.35
N GLY A 439 -6.14 -19.49 -29.58
CA GLY A 439 -6.83 -18.26 -29.99
C GLY A 439 -8.33 -18.40 -30.13
#